data_AF-A0A4V2SCT8-F1
#
_entry.id   AF-A0A4V2SCT8-F1
#
_cell.length_a   1.000
_cell.length_b   1.000
_cell.length_c   1.000
_cell.angle_alpha   90.00
_cell.angle_beta   90.00
_cell.angle_gamma   90.00
#
_symmetry.space_group_name_H-M   'P 1'
#
loop_
_entity.id
_entity.type
_entity.pdbx_description
1 polymer ?
#
loop_
_entity_poly.entity_id
_entity_poly.type
_entity_poly.pdbx_seq_one_letter_code
_entity_poly.pdbx_strand_id
1 'polypeptide(L)'
;MMSPPPDVTPGVRLRSPPLRSLLGRGGPPIIIGVAGDSGSGKSTYTNGLRRMLGDDIVGTIAMDGYHKEDRATRIVSGRSPLDPEMNHLALLREHLEALRRGETVGIPRYDHSSGTFLRPQPFRAPPILVLEGLHALYPEFAPLLDYTVFVDPARDIKWRWKIARDTQYRGHEVHPLAEEMRRRESAYRRWIEFQKTDANVVIKIHASKLAYLANHEYWGKPPADAYHMELIFQPMHAPLPNLRLSFNLARMLGEDPLPFALCVVPRSYWGRRANAIHLDGLMPARAVGVLQRQIMRFTGITIDPADLVGVRKHERMPAILFTQLLVTWPILEHVAYLLQSRIDAA
;
A
#
# COMPACT_ATOMS: atom_id res chain seq x y z
N MET A 1 27.78 30.75 31.75
CA MET A 1 26.48 30.34 31.17
C MET A 1 26.48 30.71 29.70
N MET A 2 26.77 29.76 28.82
CA MET A 2 26.75 29.97 27.38
C MET A 2 25.31 29.79 26.88
N SER A 3 24.74 30.83 26.29
CA SER A 3 23.44 30.77 25.62
C SER A 3 23.47 29.73 24.49
N PRO A 4 22.39 28.97 24.26
CA PRO A 4 22.33 28.04 23.14
C PRO A 4 22.27 28.82 21.81
N PRO A 5 22.76 28.23 20.69
CA PRO A 5 22.73 28.89 19.39
C PRO A 5 21.30 29.01 18.86
N PRO A 6 20.97 30.05 18.07
CA PRO A 6 19.66 30.20 17.47
C PRO A 6 19.58 29.31 16.24
N ASP A 7 19.07 28.09 16.38
CA ASP A 7 18.60 27.31 15.24
C ASP A 7 17.08 27.20 15.29
N VAL A 8 16.45 28.30 14.89
CA VAL A 8 15.07 28.30 14.42
C VAL A 8 15.07 29.05 13.10
N THR A 9 15.44 28.35 12.02
CA THR A 9 14.92 28.76 10.72
C THR A 9 13.40 28.75 10.87
N PRO A 10 12.68 29.85 10.57
CA PRO A 10 11.23 29.85 10.63
C PRO A 10 10.75 28.74 9.69
N GLY A 11 10.19 27.67 10.27
CA GLY A 11 9.54 26.64 9.49
C GLY A 11 8.54 27.33 8.59
N VAL A 12 8.64 27.06 7.28
CA VAL A 12 7.62 27.40 6.31
C VAL A 12 6.29 27.01 6.94
N ARG A 13 5.51 28.00 7.38
CA ARG A 13 4.13 27.75 7.84
C ARG A 13 3.46 27.09 6.65
N LEU A 14 2.97 25.86 6.82
CA LEU A 14 2.03 25.28 5.89
C LEU A 14 0.86 26.26 5.82
N ARG A 15 0.82 27.11 4.78
CA ARG A 15 -0.28 28.06 4.52
C ARG A 15 -1.53 27.32 4.03
N SER A 16 -1.41 26.03 3.73
CA SER A 16 -2.51 25.16 3.33
C SER A 16 -3.30 24.71 4.57
N PRO A 17 -4.64 24.74 4.53
CA PRO A 17 -5.46 24.25 5.62
C PRO A 17 -5.26 22.72 5.76
N PRO A 18 -5.48 22.13 6.95
CA PRO A 18 -5.25 20.69 7.18
C PRO A 18 -6.07 19.86 6.19
N LEU A 19 -5.54 18.72 5.71
CA LEU A 19 -6.19 17.91 4.67
C LEU A 19 -7.66 17.60 4.98
N ARG A 20 -7.99 17.32 6.24
CA ARG A 20 -9.37 17.06 6.69
C ARG A 20 -10.35 18.18 6.31
N SER A 21 -9.91 19.43 6.37
CA SER A 21 -10.75 20.58 6.01
C SER A 21 -10.98 20.70 4.50
N LEU A 22 -10.03 20.23 3.68
CA LEU A 22 -10.18 20.16 2.22
C LEU A 22 -11.16 19.05 1.83
N LEU A 23 -11.05 17.88 2.49
CA LEU A 23 -11.92 16.73 2.26
C LEU A 23 -13.39 17.01 2.58
N GLY A 24 -13.67 17.90 3.53
CA GLY A 24 -15.04 18.29 3.93
C GLY A 24 -15.78 19.20 2.94
N ARG A 25 -15.13 19.70 1.88
CA ARG A 25 -15.73 20.65 0.93
C ARG A 25 -16.55 19.98 -0.19
N GLY A 26 -16.54 18.66 -0.28
CA GLY A 26 -17.30 17.89 -1.26
C GLY A 26 -16.64 17.81 -2.65
N GLY A 27 -17.38 17.25 -3.61
CA GLY A 27 -16.90 16.96 -4.97
C GLY A 27 -16.74 15.46 -5.23
N PRO A 28 -16.33 15.07 -6.46
CA PRO A 28 -16.12 13.67 -6.81
C PRO A 28 -15.06 13.02 -5.90
N PRO A 29 -15.23 11.74 -5.53
CA PRO A 29 -14.23 11.01 -4.75
C PRO A 29 -12.90 11.00 -5.49
N ILE A 30 -11.81 11.03 -4.73
CA ILE A 30 -10.47 10.76 -5.24
C ILE A 30 -10.27 9.25 -5.21
N ILE A 31 -9.99 8.66 -6.37
CA ILE A 31 -9.92 7.21 -6.53
C ILE A 31 -8.47 6.75 -6.57
N ILE A 32 -8.09 5.90 -5.62
CA ILE A 32 -6.76 5.30 -5.53
C ILE A 32 -6.85 3.84 -5.96
N GLY A 33 -6.16 3.48 -7.03
CA GLY A 33 -6.03 2.09 -7.49
C GLY A 33 -4.92 1.36 -6.75
N VAL A 34 -5.20 0.17 -6.22
CA VAL A 34 -4.22 -0.70 -5.56
C VAL A 34 -4.27 -2.09 -6.21
N ALA A 35 -3.30 -2.39 -7.08
CA ALA A 35 -3.20 -3.67 -7.78
C ALA A 35 -2.07 -4.56 -7.24
N GLY A 36 -2.15 -5.84 -7.60
CA GLY A 36 -1.19 -6.88 -7.23
C GLY A 36 -1.85 -8.24 -7.09
N ASP A 37 -1.06 -9.32 -7.07
CA ASP A 37 -1.60 -10.69 -6.97
C ASP A 37 -2.34 -10.93 -5.63
N SER A 38 -3.16 -11.97 -5.58
CA SER A 38 -3.75 -12.46 -4.34
C SER A 38 -2.66 -12.77 -3.31
N GLY A 39 -2.86 -12.30 -2.08
CA GLY A 39 -1.90 -12.51 -1.01
C GLY A 39 -0.64 -11.64 -1.08
N SER A 40 -0.56 -10.70 -2.03
CA SER A 40 0.62 -9.83 -2.16
C SER A 40 0.80 -8.80 -1.05
N GLY A 41 -0.26 -8.56 -0.24
CA GLY A 41 -0.26 -7.57 0.83
C GLY A 41 -0.98 -6.26 0.47
N LYS A 42 -1.74 -6.20 -0.64
CA LYS A 42 -2.58 -5.03 -0.99
C LYS A 42 -3.41 -4.50 0.18
N SER A 43 -4.18 -5.38 0.82
CA SER A 43 -5.06 -5.00 1.93
C SER A 43 -4.31 -4.47 3.14
N THR A 44 -3.02 -4.81 3.29
CA THR A 44 -2.14 -4.22 4.32
C THR A 44 -1.93 -2.73 4.08
N TYR A 45 -1.73 -2.31 2.82
CA TYR A 45 -1.57 -0.90 2.45
C TYR A 45 -2.92 -0.16 2.46
N THR A 46 -3.98 -0.76 1.92
CA THR A 46 -5.34 -0.20 1.95
C THR A 46 -5.82 0.05 3.38
N ASN A 47 -5.68 -0.96 4.26
CA ASN A 47 -6.06 -0.80 5.66
C ASN A 47 -5.15 0.18 6.40
N GLY A 48 -3.87 0.30 6.02
CA GLY A 48 -2.98 1.33 6.53
C GLY A 48 -3.54 2.73 6.28
N LEU A 49 -3.95 3.01 5.04
CA LEU A 49 -4.58 4.29 4.68
C LEU A 49 -5.87 4.55 5.47
N ARG A 50 -6.74 3.54 5.59
CA ARG A 50 -7.98 3.64 6.38
C ARG A 50 -7.72 3.95 7.84
N ARG A 51 -6.77 3.26 8.49
CA ARG A 51 -6.39 3.51 9.89
C ARG A 51 -5.84 4.92 10.09
N MET A 52 -5.14 5.46 9.09
CA MET A 52 -4.53 6.78 9.17
C MET A 52 -5.52 7.92 8.95
N LEU A 53 -6.57 7.69 8.18
CA LEU A 53 -7.52 8.75 7.79
C LEU A 53 -8.91 8.60 8.40
N GLY A 54 -9.30 7.41 8.85
CA GLY A 54 -10.64 7.10 9.33
C GLY A 54 -11.55 6.51 8.26
N ASP A 55 -12.50 5.69 8.71
CA ASP A 55 -13.49 5.00 7.86
C ASP A 55 -14.56 5.95 7.28
N ASP A 56 -14.71 7.16 7.84
CA ASP A 56 -15.58 8.21 7.29
C ASP A 56 -14.97 8.90 6.06
N ILE A 57 -13.63 8.87 5.95
CA ILE A 57 -12.89 9.51 4.86
C ILE A 57 -12.53 8.51 3.76
N VAL A 58 -12.23 7.25 4.13
CA VAL A 58 -11.71 6.24 3.20
C VAL A 58 -12.67 5.06 3.07
N GLY A 59 -13.15 4.85 1.84
CA GLY A 59 -13.93 3.69 1.44
C GLY A 59 -13.08 2.72 0.64
N THR A 60 -13.51 1.45 0.57
CA THR A 60 -12.81 0.43 -0.21
C THR A 60 -13.79 -0.40 -1.02
N ILE A 61 -13.50 -0.57 -2.31
CA ILE A 61 -14.13 -1.56 -3.17
C ILE A 61 -13.10 -2.65 -3.44
N ALA A 62 -13.40 -3.86 -2.95
CA ALA A 62 -12.63 -5.06 -3.27
C ALA A 62 -13.18 -5.66 -4.59
N MET A 63 -12.31 -5.79 -5.59
CA MET A 63 -12.71 -6.29 -6.91
C MET A 63 -13.09 -7.77 -6.91
N ASP A 64 -12.76 -8.51 -5.86
CA ASP A 64 -13.08 -9.94 -5.74
C ASP A 64 -14.61 -10.17 -5.73
N GLY A 65 -15.40 -9.16 -5.33
CA GLY A 65 -16.87 -9.16 -5.46
C GLY A 65 -17.36 -9.19 -6.91
N TYR A 66 -16.53 -8.84 -7.88
CA TYR A 66 -16.84 -8.77 -9.30
C TYR A 66 -16.36 -10.01 -10.08
N HIS A 67 -15.91 -11.07 -9.41
CA HIS A 67 -15.67 -12.34 -10.08
C HIS A 67 -16.97 -12.88 -10.71
N LYS A 68 -16.87 -13.55 -11.86
CA LYS A 68 -18.01 -14.23 -12.50
C LYS A 68 -18.33 -15.58 -11.87
N GLU A 69 -17.32 -16.21 -11.27
CA GLU A 69 -17.41 -17.56 -10.70
C GLU A 69 -16.94 -17.56 -9.25
N ASP A 70 -17.61 -18.32 -8.39
CA ASP A 70 -17.21 -18.56 -7.01
C ASP A 70 -16.07 -19.60 -6.91
N ARG A 71 -15.62 -19.93 -5.68
CA ARG A 71 -14.49 -20.87 -5.52
C ARG A 71 -14.80 -22.27 -6.08
N ALA A 72 -15.99 -22.81 -5.78
CA ALA A 72 -16.35 -24.16 -6.18
C ALA A 72 -16.47 -24.26 -7.72
N THR A 73 -17.12 -23.27 -8.34
CA THR A 73 -17.30 -23.19 -9.79
C THR A 73 -15.95 -23.09 -10.50
N ARG A 74 -15.01 -22.27 -10.01
CA ARG A 74 -13.66 -22.16 -10.59
C ARG A 74 -12.85 -23.45 -10.53
N ILE A 75 -13.06 -24.26 -9.48
CA ILE A 75 -12.40 -25.58 -9.37
C ILE A 75 -12.89 -26.50 -10.50
N VAL A 76 -14.18 -26.50 -10.78
CA VAL A 76 -14.80 -27.32 -11.84
C VAL A 76 -14.46 -26.80 -13.23
N SER A 77 -14.56 -25.47 -13.45
CA SER A 77 -14.33 -24.86 -14.76
C SER A 77 -12.85 -24.82 -15.15
N GLY A 78 -11.95 -24.85 -14.16
CA GLY A 78 -10.51 -24.67 -14.34
C GLY A 78 -10.10 -23.25 -14.75
N ARG A 79 -11.04 -22.31 -14.84
CA ARG A 79 -10.80 -20.94 -15.30
C ARG A 79 -10.12 -20.11 -14.22
N SER A 80 -9.17 -19.28 -14.63
CA SER A 80 -8.38 -18.47 -13.72
C SER A 80 -9.11 -17.16 -13.39
N PRO A 81 -9.24 -16.77 -12.11
CA PRO A 81 -9.76 -15.44 -11.76
C PRO A 81 -8.80 -14.30 -12.16
N LEU A 82 -7.56 -14.63 -12.54
CA LEU A 82 -6.61 -13.65 -13.10
C LEU A 82 -6.98 -13.28 -14.53
N ASP A 83 -7.73 -14.11 -15.24
CA ASP A 83 -8.23 -13.80 -16.57
C ASP A 83 -9.26 -12.66 -16.46
N PRO A 84 -9.06 -11.51 -17.14
CA PRO A 84 -10.02 -10.41 -17.09
C PRO A 84 -11.41 -10.81 -17.58
N GLU A 85 -11.52 -11.79 -18.49
CA GLU A 85 -12.82 -12.28 -18.95
C GLU A 85 -13.62 -12.99 -17.84
N MET A 86 -12.97 -13.40 -16.76
CA MET A 86 -13.60 -14.01 -15.58
C MET A 86 -14.04 -12.99 -14.52
N ASN A 87 -14.03 -11.70 -14.89
CA ASN A 87 -14.39 -10.59 -14.01
C ASN A 87 -15.40 -9.66 -14.70
N HIS A 88 -16.32 -9.08 -13.93
CA HIS A 88 -17.30 -8.09 -14.39
C HIS A 88 -16.67 -6.67 -14.41
N LEU A 89 -15.60 -6.48 -15.19
CA LEU A 89 -14.85 -5.22 -15.20
C LEU A 89 -15.65 -4.04 -15.77
N ALA A 90 -16.49 -4.28 -16.79
CA ALA A 90 -17.40 -3.27 -17.33
C ALA A 90 -18.41 -2.77 -16.28
N LEU A 91 -19.02 -3.69 -15.52
CA LEU A 91 -19.93 -3.33 -14.42
C LEU A 91 -19.21 -2.54 -13.32
N LEU A 92 -17.98 -2.94 -12.96
CA LEU A 92 -17.17 -2.18 -12.02
C LEU A 92 -16.91 -0.76 -12.53
N ARG A 93 -16.59 -0.60 -13.82
CA ARG A 93 -16.40 0.73 -14.42
C ARG A 93 -17.67 1.58 -14.31
N GLU A 94 -18.83 1.03 -14.66
CA GLU A 94 -20.13 1.69 -14.52
C GLU A 94 -20.37 2.14 -13.08
N HIS A 95 -20.09 1.26 -12.10
CA HIS A 95 -20.20 1.59 -10.68
C HIS A 95 -19.26 2.72 -10.27
N LEU A 96 -18.01 2.73 -10.72
CA LEU A 96 -17.05 3.79 -10.41
C LEU A 96 -17.48 5.14 -11.02
N GLU A 97 -18.01 5.13 -12.24
CA GLU A 97 -18.55 6.34 -12.89
C GLU A 97 -19.77 6.89 -12.14
N ALA A 98 -20.69 6.02 -11.72
CA ALA A 98 -21.84 6.39 -10.89
C ALA A 98 -21.41 6.98 -9.54
N LEU A 99 -20.44 6.35 -8.88
CA LEU A 99 -19.86 6.85 -7.64
C LEU A 99 -19.19 8.22 -7.81
N ARG A 100 -18.56 8.49 -8.96
CA ARG A 100 -18.02 9.82 -9.28
C ARG A 100 -19.09 10.89 -9.44
N ARG A 101 -20.29 10.53 -9.87
CA ARG A 101 -21.48 11.40 -9.92
C ARG A 101 -22.18 11.55 -8.57
N GLY A 102 -21.70 10.89 -7.52
CA GLY A 102 -22.27 10.94 -6.17
C GLY A 102 -23.46 10.00 -5.96
N GLU A 103 -23.71 9.08 -6.90
CA GLU A 103 -24.78 8.09 -6.84
C GLU A 103 -24.44 6.96 -5.85
N THR A 104 -25.47 6.25 -5.40
CA THR A 104 -25.31 5.03 -4.58
C THR A 104 -25.43 3.81 -5.48
N VAL A 105 -24.50 2.86 -5.34
CA VAL A 105 -24.48 1.62 -6.14
C VAL A 105 -24.52 0.39 -5.25
N GLY A 106 -25.05 -0.73 -5.76
CA GLY A 106 -25.02 -2.02 -5.06
C GLY A 106 -23.71 -2.75 -5.31
N ILE A 107 -22.73 -2.61 -4.40
CA ILE A 107 -21.42 -3.27 -4.56
C ILE A 107 -21.54 -4.75 -4.24
N PRO A 108 -21.25 -5.66 -5.19
CA PRO A 108 -21.21 -7.09 -4.92
C PRO A 108 -20.04 -7.40 -3.97
N ARG A 109 -20.22 -8.40 -3.11
CA ARG A 109 -19.22 -8.78 -2.10
C ARG A 109 -18.86 -10.25 -2.24
N TYR A 110 -17.60 -10.57 -2.02
CA TYR A 110 -17.09 -11.94 -2.02
C TYR A 110 -16.61 -12.30 -0.61
N ASP A 111 -17.08 -13.42 -0.08
CA ASP A 111 -16.63 -13.94 1.20
C ASP A 111 -15.49 -14.95 0.99
N HIS A 112 -14.32 -14.62 1.52
CA HIS A 112 -13.14 -15.49 1.41
C HIS A 112 -13.17 -16.71 2.31
N SER A 113 -14.03 -16.74 3.33
CA SER A 113 -14.17 -17.88 4.25
C SER A 113 -14.95 -19.01 3.56
N SER A 114 -16.20 -18.73 3.16
CA SER A 114 -17.06 -19.65 2.40
C SER A 114 -16.64 -19.79 0.93
N GLY A 115 -15.97 -18.78 0.36
CA GLY A 115 -15.61 -18.76 -1.05
C GLY A 115 -16.78 -18.47 -1.99
N THR A 116 -17.84 -17.82 -1.48
CA THR A 116 -19.08 -17.53 -2.21
C THR A 116 -19.38 -16.03 -2.27
N PHE A 117 -20.31 -15.65 -3.15
CA PHE A 117 -20.81 -14.28 -3.22
C PHE A 117 -21.82 -13.99 -2.11
N LEU A 118 -21.80 -12.75 -1.62
CA LEU A 118 -22.78 -12.19 -0.70
C LEU A 118 -23.71 -11.23 -1.46
N ARG A 119 -24.85 -10.91 -0.86
CA ARG A 119 -25.78 -9.92 -1.42
C ARG A 119 -25.07 -8.57 -1.63
N PRO A 120 -25.29 -7.90 -2.77
CA PRO A 120 -24.78 -6.55 -2.97
C PRO A 120 -25.22 -5.61 -1.86
N GLN A 121 -24.32 -4.74 -1.42
CA GLN A 121 -24.61 -3.76 -0.36
C GLN A 121 -24.63 -2.35 -0.95
N PRO A 122 -25.57 -1.49 -0.53
CA PRO A 122 -25.60 -0.10 -0.96
C PRO A 122 -24.31 0.59 -0.50
N PHE A 123 -23.66 1.26 -1.43
CA PHE A 123 -22.40 1.95 -1.21
C PHE A 123 -22.45 3.33 -1.86
N ARG A 124 -22.12 4.35 -1.08
CA ARG A 124 -21.91 5.71 -1.54
C ARG A 124 -20.45 6.06 -1.32
N ALA A 125 -19.82 6.69 -2.31
CA ALA A 125 -18.39 7.00 -2.22
C ALA A 125 -18.11 8.02 -1.11
N PRO A 126 -17.14 7.75 -0.22
CA PRO A 126 -16.58 8.75 0.67
C PRO A 126 -15.55 9.62 -0.10
N PRO A 127 -14.97 10.65 0.51
CA PRO A 127 -14.02 11.55 -0.16
C PRO A 127 -12.84 10.84 -0.83
N ILE A 128 -12.35 9.73 -0.26
CA ILE A 128 -11.30 8.90 -0.84
C ILE A 128 -11.82 7.48 -1.05
N LEU A 129 -11.77 7.00 -2.27
CA LEU A 129 -12.18 5.64 -2.65
C LEU A 129 -10.96 4.81 -3.04
N VAL A 130 -10.70 3.72 -2.33
CA VAL A 130 -9.67 2.75 -2.71
C VAL A 130 -10.30 1.64 -3.54
N LEU A 131 -9.84 1.49 -4.78
CA LEU A 131 -10.14 0.34 -5.62
C LEU A 131 -9.01 -0.68 -5.46
N GLU A 132 -9.28 -1.80 -4.79
CA GLU A 132 -8.29 -2.85 -4.54
C GLU A 132 -8.63 -4.13 -5.29
N GLY A 133 -7.67 -4.70 -6.03
CA GLY A 133 -7.92 -5.96 -6.73
C GLY A 133 -6.78 -6.47 -7.58
N LEU A 134 -7.07 -7.54 -8.33
CA LEU A 134 -6.16 -8.10 -9.32
C LEU A 134 -5.96 -7.15 -10.52
N HIS A 135 -7.04 -6.48 -10.93
CA HIS A 135 -7.11 -5.67 -12.17
C HIS A 135 -7.34 -4.17 -11.89
N ALA A 136 -7.03 -3.69 -10.68
CA ALA A 136 -7.37 -2.33 -10.26
C ALA A 136 -6.69 -1.23 -11.09
N LEU A 137 -5.60 -1.56 -11.78
CA LEU A 137 -4.81 -0.66 -12.63
C LEU A 137 -4.98 -1.01 -14.13
N TYR A 138 -6.06 -1.71 -14.50
CA TYR A 138 -6.34 -1.99 -15.90
C TYR A 138 -6.59 -0.71 -16.71
N PRO A 139 -6.27 -0.70 -18.02
CA PRO A 139 -6.37 0.50 -18.86
C PRO A 139 -7.76 1.15 -18.85
N GLU A 140 -8.83 0.35 -18.72
CA GLU A 140 -10.20 0.85 -18.66
C GLU A 140 -10.51 1.67 -17.40
N PHE A 141 -9.75 1.50 -16.31
CA PHE A 141 -9.91 2.30 -15.09
C PHE A 141 -9.00 3.52 -15.07
N ALA A 142 -7.93 3.55 -15.87
CA ALA A 142 -6.94 4.63 -15.83
C ALA A 142 -7.52 6.07 -15.87
N PRO A 143 -8.57 6.39 -16.66
CA PRO A 143 -9.18 7.74 -16.65
C PRO A 143 -9.95 8.08 -15.36
N LEU A 144 -10.22 7.08 -14.52
CA LEU A 144 -10.96 7.21 -13.26
C LEU A 144 -10.03 7.25 -12.05
N LEU A 145 -8.77 6.83 -12.18
CA LEU A 145 -7.81 6.74 -11.08
C LEU A 145 -7.01 8.04 -10.96
N ASP A 146 -6.94 8.56 -9.75
CA ASP A 146 -6.14 9.74 -9.42
C ASP A 146 -4.73 9.36 -8.93
N TYR A 147 -4.58 8.19 -8.31
CA TYR A 147 -3.28 7.68 -7.89
C TYR A 147 -3.25 6.15 -7.95
N THR A 148 -2.08 5.58 -8.23
CA THR A 148 -1.93 4.15 -8.49
C THR A 148 -0.77 3.52 -7.72
N VAL A 149 -1.05 2.40 -7.07
CA VAL A 149 -0.11 1.61 -6.28
C VAL A 149 -0.12 0.17 -6.78
N PHE A 150 1.06 -0.39 -7.02
CA PHE A 150 1.21 -1.81 -7.37
C PHE A 150 2.07 -2.54 -6.33
N VAL A 151 1.57 -3.65 -5.79
CA VAL A 151 2.26 -4.47 -4.78
C VAL A 151 2.80 -5.75 -5.43
N ASP A 152 4.12 -5.83 -5.57
CA ASP A 152 4.89 -6.85 -6.31
C ASP A 152 5.91 -7.57 -5.39
N PRO A 153 5.46 -8.38 -4.41
CA PRO A 153 6.38 -9.16 -3.59
C PRO A 153 7.05 -10.25 -4.42
N ALA A 154 8.29 -10.56 -4.06
CA ALA A 154 9.04 -11.65 -4.65
C ALA A 154 8.26 -12.96 -4.55
N ARG A 155 8.43 -13.80 -5.56
CA ARG A 155 7.66 -15.01 -5.76
C ARG A 155 7.72 -15.94 -4.55
N ASP A 156 8.93 -16.21 -4.05
CA ASP A 156 9.19 -17.04 -2.88
C ASP A 156 8.51 -16.52 -1.61
N ILE A 157 8.54 -15.20 -1.38
CA ILE A 157 7.86 -14.55 -0.26
C ILE A 157 6.34 -14.73 -0.37
N LYS A 158 5.77 -14.45 -1.55
CA LYS A 158 4.33 -14.62 -1.82
C LYS A 158 3.88 -16.05 -1.54
N TRP A 159 4.65 -17.05 -1.98
CA TRP A 159 4.31 -18.46 -1.75
C TRP A 159 4.42 -18.84 -0.27
N ARG A 160 5.47 -18.42 0.43
CA ARG A 160 5.60 -18.64 1.88
C ARG A 160 4.41 -18.08 2.65
N TRP A 161 3.98 -16.86 2.34
CA TRP A 161 2.80 -16.25 2.96
C TRP A 161 1.50 -16.96 2.61
N LYS A 162 1.34 -17.39 1.36
CA LYS A 162 0.15 -18.14 0.93
C LYS A 162 0.07 -19.49 1.64
N ILE A 163 1.17 -20.26 1.67
CA ILE A 163 1.23 -21.55 2.37
C ILE A 163 0.94 -21.35 3.84
N ALA A 164 1.66 -20.45 4.53
CA ALA A 164 1.44 -20.19 5.95
C ALA A 164 -0.01 -19.81 6.26
N ARG A 165 -0.64 -18.99 5.42
CA ARG A 165 -2.04 -18.61 5.56
C ARG A 165 -2.99 -19.78 5.34
N ASP A 166 -2.84 -20.52 4.24
CA ASP A 166 -3.77 -21.58 3.86
C ASP A 166 -3.61 -22.82 4.76
N THR A 167 -2.42 -23.11 5.31
CA THR A 167 -2.20 -24.18 6.29
C THR A 167 -2.65 -23.82 7.71
N GLN A 168 -2.42 -22.58 8.18
CA GLN A 168 -2.84 -22.17 9.53
C GLN A 168 -4.34 -21.87 9.65
N TYR A 169 -4.99 -21.33 8.60
CA TYR A 169 -6.36 -20.83 8.71
C TYR A 169 -7.43 -21.67 8.00
N ARG A 170 -7.07 -22.57 7.08
CA ARG A 170 -8.06 -23.21 6.19
C ARG A 170 -7.98 -24.74 6.07
N GLY A 171 -6.99 -25.39 6.68
CA GLY A 171 -6.92 -26.86 6.75
C GLY A 171 -6.88 -27.57 5.39
N HIS A 172 -6.44 -26.88 4.32
CA HIS A 172 -6.40 -27.47 2.98
C HIS A 172 -5.16 -28.36 2.80
N GLU A 173 -5.35 -29.54 2.19
CA GLU A 173 -4.24 -30.39 1.73
C GLU A 173 -3.44 -29.68 0.65
N VAL A 174 -2.11 -29.72 0.78
CA VAL A 174 -1.17 -29.15 -0.18
C VAL A 174 -1.15 -30.06 -1.42
N HIS A 175 -2.09 -29.83 -2.35
CA HIS A 175 -2.14 -30.43 -3.70
C HIS A 175 -0.78 -30.24 -4.44
N PRO A 176 -0.53 -30.82 -5.64
CA PRO A 176 0.74 -30.71 -6.37
C PRO A 176 1.10 -29.25 -6.66
N LEU A 177 1.79 -28.64 -5.69
CA LEU A 177 1.97 -27.21 -5.56
C LEU A 177 2.67 -26.64 -6.80
N ALA A 178 3.60 -27.42 -7.39
CA ALA A 178 4.39 -27.02 -8.54
C ALA A 178 3.55 -26.73 -9.80
N GLU A 179 2.51 -27.52 -10.09
CA GLU A 179 1.68 -27.30 -11.29
C GLU A 179 0.73 -26.12 -11.11
N GLU A 180 0.11 -25.99 -9.93
CA GLU A 180 -0.69 -24.81 -9.60
C GLU A 180 0.17 -23.54 -9.67
N MET A 181 1.39 -23.59 -9.13
CA MET A 181 2.35 -22.48 -9.18
C MET A 181 2.67 -22.07 -10.61
N ARG A 182 2.99 -23.02 -11.49
CA ARG A 182 3.31 -22.75 -12.90
C ARG A 182 2.13 -22.12 -13.63
N ARG A 183 0.92 -22.69 -13.50
CA ARG A 183 -0.30 -22.18 -14.14
C ARG A 183 -0.63 -20.77 -13.66
N ARG A 184 -0.48 -20.51 -12.36
CA ARG A 184 -0.74 -19.19 -11.77
C ARG A 184 0.30 -18.16 -12.21
N GLU A 185 1.57 -18.56 -12.32
CA GLU A 185 2.65 -17.69 -12.77
C GLU A 185 2.46 -17.26 -14.24
N SER A 186 2.11 -18.17 -15.14
CA SER A 186 1.84 -17.81 -16.54
C SER A 186 0.64 -16.86 -16.66
N ALA A 187 -0.43 -17.10 -15.89
CA ALA A 187 -1.58 -16.22 -15.82
C ALA A 187 -1.22 -14.84 -15.22
N TYR A 188 -0.39 -14.80 -14.18
CA TYR A 188 0.08 -13.56 -13.55
C TYR A 188 0.86 -12.69 -14.53
N ARG A 189 1.84 -13.25 -15.24
CA ARG A 189 2.62 -12.50 -16.23
C ARG A 189 1.77 -11.98 -17.36
N ARG A 190 0.79 -12.78 -17.81
CA ARG A 190 -0.10 -12.43 -18.92
C ARG A 190 -1.07 -11.30 -18.56
N TRP A 191 -1.68 -11.36 -17.38
CA TRP A 191 -2.83 -10.51 -17.06
C TRP A 191 -2.60 -9.53 -15.90
N ILE A 192 -1.60 -9.72 -15.05
CA ILE A 192 -1.46 -8.91 -13.83
C ILE A 192 -0.20 -8.06 -13.85
N GLU A 193 0.94 -8.65 -14.19
CA GLU A 193 2.27 -8.05 -14.00
C GLU A 193 2.44 -6.71 -14.73
N PHE A 194 1.88 -6.56 -15.93
CA PHE A 194 2.07 -5.38 -16.76
C PHE A 194 1.55 -4.10 -16.09
N GLN A 195 0.55 -4.19 -15.21
CA GLN A 195 -0.04 -3.02 -14.54
C GLN A 195 0.98 -2.21 -13.70
N LYS A 196 2.13 -2.79 -13.34
CA LYS A 196 3.18 -2.10 -12.58
C LYS A 196 3.97 -1.07 -13.40
N THR A 197 3.91 -1.11 -14.73
CA THR A 197 4.68 -0.21 -15.61
C THR A 197 4.30 1.24 -15.41
N ASP A 198 3.02 1.50 -15.18
CA ASP A 198 2.45 2.84 -15.12
C ASP A 198 2.01 3.27 -13.73
N ALA A 199 2.20 2.42 -12.72
CA ALA A 199 1.89 2.73 -11.34
C ALA A 199 2.74 3.90 -10.82
N ASN A 200 2.12 4.82 -10.08
CA ASN A 200 2.82 5.93 -9.42
C ASN A 200 3.80 5.42 -8.36
N VAL A 201 3.43 4.33 -7.67
CA VAL A 201 4.28 3.64 -6.70
C VAL A 201 4.26 2.13 -6.96
N VAL A 202 5.43 1.53 -7.06
CA VAL A 202 5.59 0.07 -7.04
C VAL A 202 6.29 -0.35 -5.76
N ILE A 203 5.64 -1.24 -5.01
CA ILE A 203 6.15 -1.77 -3.75
C ILE A 203 6.65 -3.18 -4.02
N LYS A 204 7.96 -3.38 -3.91
CA LYS A 204 8.59 -4.69 -4.00
C LYS A 204 9.04 -5.16 -2.63
N ILE A 205 8.87 -6.45 -2.39
CA ILE A 205 9.18 -7.09 -1.09
C ILE A 205 10.05 -8.30 -1.38
N HIS A 206 11.29 -8.26 -0.91
CA HIS A 206 12.27 -9.33 -1.09
C HIS A 206 12.71 -9.89 0.26
N ALA A 207 13.37 -11.04 0.26
CA ALA A 207 14.09 -11.49 1.43
C ALA A 207 15.12 -10.44 1.87
N SER A 208 15.30 -10.26 3.19
CA SER A 208 16.30 -9.35 3.72
C SER A 208 17.69 -9.67 3.16
N LYS A 209 18.45 -8.62 2.88
CA LYS A 209 19.82 -8.66 2.37
C LYS A 209 20.86 -8.33 3.45
N LEU A 210 20.43 -8.06 4.68
CA LEU A 210 21.33 -7.67 5.78
C LEU A 210 22.43 -8.70 6.04
N ALA A 211 22.12 -10.00 5.90
CA ALA A 211 23.12 -11.06 6.06
C ALA A 211 24.26 -10.97 5.04
N TYR A 212 23.98 -10.54 3.81
CA TYR A 212 25.03 -10.35 2.79
C TYR A 212 25.93 -9.15 3.11
N LEU A 213 25.40 -8.12 3.77
CA LEU A 213 26.19 -6.94 4.18
C LEU A 213 27.14 -7.24 5.34
N ALA A 214 26.93 -8.33 6.07
CA ALA A 214 27.80 -8.75 7.16
C ALA A 214 29.13 -9.39 6.68
N ASN A 215 29.25 -9.71 5.38
CA ASN A 215 30.41 -10.29 4.67
C ASN A 215 30.97 -11.64 5.19
N HIS A 216 30.86 -11.95 6.49
CA HIS A 216 31.43 -13.15 7.12
C HIS A 216 30.41 -13.82 8.05
N GLU A 217 30.10 -13.22 9.19
CA GLU A 217 29.16 -13.77 10.16
C GLU A 217 28.17 -12.69 10.58
N TYR A 218 26.89 -12.97 10.38
CA TYR A 218 25.84 -12.17 10.99
C TYR A 218 25.76 -12.57 12.46
N TRP A 219 26.21 -11.69 13.36
CA TRP A 219 26.14 -11.99 14.78
C TRP A 219 24.68 -12.09 15.23
N GLY A 220 24.26 -13.30 15.61
CA GLY A 220 22.86 -13.65 15.92
C GLY A 220 22.11 -14.29 14.75
N LYS A 221 20.79 -14.17 14.73
CA LYS A 221 19.96 -14.56 13.58
C LYS A 221 19.33 -13.32 12.97
N PRO A 222 19.33 -13.14 11.65
CA PRO A 222 18.53 -12.11 11.01
C PRO A 222 17.09 -12.23 11.50
N PRO A 223 16.42 -11.11 11.84
CA PRO A 223 15.04 -11.15 12.29
C PRO A 223 14.18 -11.91 11.28
N ALA A 224 13.38 -12.87 11.72
CA ALA A 224 12.59 -13.73 10.83
C ALA A 224 11.55 -12.95 10.01
N ASP A 225 11.22 -11.73 10.47
CA ASP A 225 10.32 -10.74 9.90
C ASP A 225 11.05 -9.59 9.18
N ALA A 226 12.37 -9.69 8.99
CA ALA A 226 13.14 -8.74 8.18
C ALA A 226 12.91 -9.00 6.69
N TYR A 227 12.49 -7.94 5.98
CA TYR A 227 12.33 -7.94 4.52
C TYR A 227 13.10 -6.76 3.93
N HIS A 228 13.64 -6.97 2.73
CA HIS A 228 14.14 -5.90 1.89
C HIS A 228 12.96 -5.31 1.09
N MET A 229 12.54 -4.13 1.49
CA MET A 229 11.52 -3.35 0.82
C MET A 229 12.17 -2.44 -0.22
N GLU A 230 11.64 -2.44 -1.43
CA GLU A 230 12.05 -1.57 -2.53
C GLU A 230 10.81 -0.80 -2.99
N LEU A 231 10.76 0.49 -2.69
CA LEU A 231 9.66 1.39 -3.04
C LEU A 231 10.08 2.25 -4.23
N ILE A 232 9.42 2.07 -5.36
CA ILE A 232 9.77 2.73 -6.62
C ILE A 232 8.74 3.82 -6.86
N PHE A 233 9.16 5.07 -6.71
CA PHE A 233 8.30 6.24 -6.89
C PHE A 233 8.55 6.87 -8.26
N GLN A 234 7.47 7.13 -8.99
CA GLN A 234 7.52 8.11 -10.06
C GLN A 234 7.69 9.51 -9.46
N PRO A 235 8.58 10.36 -10.01
CA PRO A 235 8.73 11.73 -9.53
C PRO A 235 7.40 12.48 -9.57
N MET A 236 7.03 13.08 -8.46
CA MET A 236 5.85 13.93 -8.39
C MET A 236 6.18 15.34 -8.92
N HIS A 237 5.19 15.98 -9.53
CA HIS A 237 5.32 17.34 -10.07
C HIS A 237 5.11 18.43 -9.02
N ALA A 238 4.50 18.09 -7.87
CA ALA A 238 4.28 19.01 -6.75
C ALA A 238 5.36 18.85 -5.67
N PRO A 239 5.77 19.95 -5.00
CA PRO A 239 6.73 19.89 -3.91
C PRO A 239 6.13 19.29 -2.65
N LEU A 240 6.59 18.07 -2.31
CA LEU A 240 6.26 17.38 -1.05
C LEU A 240 6.64 18.24 0.17
N PRO A 241 5.76 18.36 1.19
CA PRO A 241 6.16 18.91 2.47
C PRO A 241 7.32 18.12 3.06
N ASN A 242 8.16 18.79 3.83
CA ASN A 242 9.30 18.15 4.47
C ASN A 242 8.83 17.04 5.42
N LEU A 243 9.17 15.81 5.09
CA LEU A 243 8.99 14.65 5.95
C LEU A 243 10.36 14.23 6.49
N ARG A 244 10.62 14.49 7.77
CA ARG A 244 11.91 14.22 8.41
C ARG A 244 11.91 12.88 9.12
N LEU A 245 12.99 12.11 8.94
CA LEU A 245 13.30 10.91 9.71
C LEU A 245 14.46 11.22 10.66
N SER A 246 14.44 10.68 11.87
CA SER A 246 15.54 10.89 12.83
C SER A 246 16.06 9.57 13.39
N PHE A 247 17.38 9.49 13.50
CA PHE A 247 18.11 8.33 14.00
C PHE A 247 19.02 8.74 15.15
N ASN A 248 19.16 7.86 16.14
CA ASN A 248 20.16 8.02 17.19
C ASN A 248 21.42 7.25 16.79
N LEU A 249 22.42 7.96 16.28
CA LEU A 249 23.69 7.36 15.85
C LEU A 249 24.46 6.71 17.00
N ALA A 250 24.36 7.24 18.22
CA ALA A 250 25.03 6.64 19.38
C ALA A 250 24.50 5.23 19.70
N ARG A 251 23.18 4.97 19.50
CA ARG A 251 22.61 3.62 19.65
C ARG A 251 23.09 2.64 18.59
N MET A 252 23.61 3.11 17.45
CA MET A 252 24.17 2.23 16.41
C MET A 252 25.56 1.72 16.77
N LEU A 253 26.24 2.39 17.69
CA LEU A 253 27.59 2.04 18.15
C LEU A 253 27.56 1.22 19.47
N GLY A 254 26.36 0.89 19.97
CA GLY A 254 26.19 0.13 21.20
C GLY A 254 26.34 -1.39 21.01
N GLU A 255 26.19 -2.13 22.11
CA GLU A 255 26.38 -3.59 22.14
C GLU A 255 25.31 -4.40 21.38
N ASP A 256 24.12 -3.83 21.18
CA ASP A 256 23.00 -4.48 20.47
C ASP A 256 22.34 -3.48 19.50
N PRO A 257 23.01 -3.17 18.37
CA PRO A 257 22.51 -2.20 17.41
C PRO A 257 21.32 -2.79 16.63
N LEU A 258 20.36 -1.93 16.30
CA LEU A 258 19.24 -2.33 15.44
C LEU A 258 19.75 -2.52 14.00
N PRO A 259 19.62 -3.70 13.39
CA PRO A 259 20.08 -3.92 12.03
C PRO A 259 19.08 -3.35 11.04
N PHE A 260 19.48 -2.31 10.30
CA PHE A 260 18.68 -1.74 9.22
C PHE A 260 19.54 -1.14 8.12
N ALA A 261 18.94 -1.00 6.94
CA ALA A 261 19.51 -0.23 5.84
C ALA A 261 18.46 0.72 5.27
N LEU A 262 18.88 1.94 4.91
CA LEU A 262 18.08 2.92 4.17
C LEU A 262 18.94 3.50 3.04
N CYS A 263 18.45 3.44 1.82
CA CYS A 263 19.15 3.95 0.65
C CYS A 263 18.14 4.54 -0.36
N VAL A 264 18.55 5.56 -1.10
CA VAL A 264 17.78 6.12 -2.22
C VAL A 264 18.64 6.04 -3.48
N VAL A 265 18.08 5.45 -4.53
CA VAL A 265 18.76 5.24 -5.82
C VAL A 265 17.88 5.81 -6.94
N PRO A 266 18.28 6.92 -7.58
CA PRO A 266 17.68 7.36 -8.83
C PRO A 266 17.93 6.32 -9.93
N ARG A 267 16.91 5.96 -10.70
CA ARG A 267 17.06 4.99 -11.79
C ARG A 267 15.99 5.15 -12.88
N SER A 268 16.16 4.40 -13.97
CA SER A 268 15.07 4.15 -14.92
C SER A 268 14.25 2.95 -14.48
N TYR A 269 12.93 3.04 -14.61
CA TYR A 269 11.99 1.94 -14.40
C TYR A 269 11.01 1.92 -15.56
N TRP A 270 11.08 0.87 -16.40
CA TRP A 270 10.32 0.75 -17.65
C TRP A 270 10.43 1.97 -18.57
N GLY A 271 11.65 2.50 -18.73
CA GLY A 271 11.92 3.66 -19.58
C GLY A 271 11.54 5.01 -18.97
N ARG A 272 10.97 5.03 -17.76
CA ARG A 272 10.58 6.25 -17.05
C ARG A 272 11.57 6.56 -15.93
N ARG A 273 11.82 7.83 -15.66
CA ARG A 273 12.61 8.25 -14.49
C ARG A 273 11.85 7.85 -13.21
N ALA A 274 12.56 7.24 -12.27
CA ALA A 274 12.03 6.81 -10.98
C ALA A 274 13.08 7.01 -9.88
N ASN A 275 12.62 7.08 -8.64
CA ASN A 275 13.48 7.00 -7.46
C ASN A 275 13.12 5.73 -6.69
N ALA A 276 14.10 4.85 -6.48
CA ALA A 276 13.93 3.66 -5.66
C ALA A 276 14.42 3.93 -4.23
N ILE A 277 13.53 3.85 -3.26
CA ILE A 277 13.86 3.88 -1.83
C ILE A 277 13.95 2.43 -1.35
N HIS A 278 15.12 2.06 -0.84
CA HIS A 278 15.39 0.74 -0.29
C HIS A 278 15.41 0.80 1.24
N LEU A 279 14.69 -0.12 1.87
CA LEU A 279 14.59 -0.28 3.31
C LEU A 279 14.78 -1.76 3.66
N ASP A 280 15.63 -2.07 4.62
CA ASP A 280 15.86 -3.46 5.03
C ASP A 280 15.95 -3.56 6.55
N GLY A 281 15.55 -4.69 7.11
CA GLY A 281 15.64 -4.97 8.54
C GLY A 281 14.53 -4.37 9.40
N LEU A 282 14.93 -3.84 10.55
CA LEU A 282 14.04 -3.33 11.59
C LEU A 282 14.21 -1.83 11.75
N MET A 283 13.12 -1.08 11.77
CA MET A 283 13.13 0.36 11.94
C MET A 283 13.03 0.74 13.42
N PRO A 284 13.76 1.78 13.88
CA PRO A 284 13.62 2.27 15.26
C PRO A 284 12.21 2.81 15.49
N ALA A 285 11.55 2.38 16.57
CA ALA A 285 10.18 2.82 16.88
C ALA A 285 10.04 4.36 16.97
N ARG A 286 11.07 5.06 17.47
CA ARG A 286 11.10 6.53 17.53
C ARG A 286 11.02 7.17 16.14
N ALA A 287 11.71 6.60 15.15
CA ALA A 287 11.72 7.11 13.78
C ALA A 287 10.33 6.99 13.14
N VAL A 288 9.66 5.84 13.36
CA VAL A 288 8.26 5.61 12.97
C VAL A 288 7.33 6.64 13.61
N GLY A 289 7.45 6.86 14.93
CA GLY A 289 6.62 7.83 15.66
C GLY A 289 6.82 9.29 15.23
N VAL A 290 8.03 9.66 14.79
CA VAL A 290 8.31 11.00 14.23
C VAL A 290 7.58 11.20 12.90
N LEU A 291 7.58 10.19 12.02
CA LEU A 291 6.80 10.24 10.77
C LEU A 291 5.31 10.34 11.05
N GLN A 292 4.79 9.49 11.94
CA GLN A 292 3.38 9.47 12.31
C GLN A 292 2.90 10.85 12.77
N ARG A 293 3.63 11.51 13.68
CA ARG A 293 3.27 12.85 14.15
C ARG A 293 3.28 13.91 13.05
N GLN A 294 4.20 13.81 12.08
CA GLN A 294 4.22 14.73 10.93
C GLN A 294 3.02 14.50 10.03
N ILE A 295 2.63 13.25 9.79
CA ILE A 295 1.45 12.91 8.98
C ILE A 295 0.16 13.36 9.68
N MET A 296 0.03 13.17 10.99
CA MET A 296 -1.10 13.69 11.78
C MET A 296 -1.22 15.22 11.67
N ARG A 297 -0.10 15.94 11.80
CA ARG A 297 -0.07 17.40 11.67
C ARG A 297 -0.49 17.86 10.27
N PHE A 298 -0.03 17.17 9.23
CA PHE A 298 -0.40 17.47 7.85
C PHE A 298 -1.87 17.20 7.57
N THR A 299 -2.37 16.06 8.06
CA THR A 299 -3.76 15.64 7.80
C THR A 299 -4.77 16.40 8.66
N GLY A 300 -4.37 16.84 9.86
CA GLY A 300 -5.29 17.29 10.90
C GLY A 300 -6.17 16.16 11.45
N ILE A 301 -5.78 14.90 11.24
CA ILE A 301 -6.50 13.71 11.69
C ILE A 301 -5.72 13.09 12.84
N THR A 302 -6.39 12.92 13.98
CA THR A 302 -5.82 12.20 15.12
C THR A 302 -5.92 10.72 14.87
N ILE A 303 -4.77 10.04 14.85
CA ILE A 303 -4.67 8.59 14.74
C ILE A 303 -4.35 8.05 16.14
N ASP A 304 -5.10 7.09 16.65
CA ASP A 304 -4.67 6.41 17.88
C ASP A 304 -3.35 5.68 17.59
N PRO A 305 -2.27 5.91 18.35
CA PRO A 305 -1.04 5.14 18.21
C PRO A 305 -1.24 3.61 18.29
N ALA A 306 -2.30 3.12 18.93
CA ALA A 306 -2.68 1.71 18.99
C ALA A 306 -3.30 1.18 17.68
N ASP A 307 -3.91 2.05 16.85
CA ASP A 307 -4.62 1.66 15.63
C ASP A 307 -3.69 1.45 14.43
N LEU A 308 -2.51 2.06 14.46
CA LEU A 308 -1.41 1.68 13.57
C LEU A 308 -0.84 0.36 14.07
N VAL A 309 -0.99 -0.67 13.23
CA VAL A 309 -0.58 -2.06 13.51
C VAL A 309 0.73 -2.11 14.32
N GLY A 310 0.72 -2.82 15.44
CA GLY A 310 1.95 -3.37 16.04
C GLY A 310 2.74 -2.45 16.97
N VAL A 311 2.28 -1.24 17.31
CA VAL A 311 2.94 -0.36 18.31
C VAL A 311 2.74 -0.85 19.75
N ARG A 312 2.60 -2.16 19.98
CA ARG A 312 2.68 -2.71 21.33
C ARG A 312 4.15 -2.90 21.69
N LYS A 313 4.67 -2.10 22.63
CA LYS A 313 5.83 -2.37 23.53
C LYS A 313 7.21 -2.74 22.96
N HIS A 314 7.44 -2.80 21.64
CA HIS A 314 8.76 -3.22 21.11
C HIS A 314 9.58 -2.00 20.65
N GLU A 315 10.85 -1.92 21.05
CA GLU A 315 11.80 -0.90 20.56
C GLU A 315 12.10 -1.01 19.04
N ARG A 316 11.62 -2.07 18.40
CA ARG A 316 11.95 -2.50 17.03
C ARG A 316 10.67 -2.71 16.22
N MET A 317 10.63 -2.22 14.99
CA MET A 317 9.45 -2.32 14.11
C MET A 317 9.83 -2.96 12.76
N PRO A 318 9.05 -3.92 12.23
CA PRO A 318 9.29 -4.45 10.88
C PRO A 318 9.23 -3.36 9.81
N ALA A 319 10.15 -3.39 8.84
CA ALA A 319 10.20 -2.41 7.75
C ALA A 319 8.87 -2.24 7.00
N ILE A 320 8.06 -3.31 6.88
CA ILE A 320 6.76 -3.26 6.21
C ILE A 320 5.81 -2.21 6.80
N LEU A 321 5.80 -2.02 8.13
CA LEU A 321 4.96 -1.00 8.78
C LEU A 321 5.45 0.40 8.47
N PHE A 322 6.76 0.59 8.47
CA PHE A 322 7.37 1.85 8.09
C PHE A 322 7.10 2.21 6.62
N THR A 323 7.07 1.21 5.72
CA THR A 323 6.73 1.46 4.32
C THR A 323 5.29 1.88 4.10
N GLN A 324 4.34 1.45 4.95
CA GLN A 324 2.95 1.93 4.85
C GLN A 324 2.89 3.45 5.03
N LEU A 325 3.62 3.99 6.00
CA LEU A 325 3.69 5.44 6.23
C LEU A 325 4.35 6.18 5.05
N LEU A 326 5.46 5.64 4.53
CA LEU A 326 6.17 6.24 3.41
C LEU A 326 5.40 6.20 2.09
N VAL A 327 4.61 5.16 1.84
CA VAL A 327 3.73 5.06 0.67
C VAL A 327 2.51 5.95 0.84
N THR A 328 1.96 6.03 2.05
CA THR A 328 0.79 6.87 2.35
C THR A 328 1.12 8.35 2.18
N TRP A 329 2.31 8.79 2.59
CA TRP A 329 2.68 10.21 2.52
C TRP A 329 2.47 10.88 1.15
N PRO A 330 3.07 10.39 0.03
CA PRO A 330 2.86 10.99 -1.29
C PRO A 330 1.42 10.85 -1.80
N ILE A 331 0.68 9.82 -1.38
CA ILE A 331 -0.76 9.72 -1.65
C ILE A 331 -1.50 10.90 -1.03
N LEU A 332 -1.26 11.17 0.26
CA LEU A 332 -1.94 12.25 0.99
C LEU A 332 -1.61 13.63 0.44
N GLU A 333 -0.36 13.83 0.02
CA GLU A 333 0.04 15.07 -0.62
C GLU A 333 -0.64 15.23 -1.98
N HIS A 334 -0.65 14.17 -2.81
CA HIS A 334 -1.33 14.21 -4.10
C HIS A 334 -2.82 14.50 -3.94
N VAL A 335 -3.47 13.89 -2.96
CA VAL A 335 -4.86 14.17 -2.59
C VAL A 335 -5.03 15.65 -2.22
N ALA A 336 -4.18 16.19 -1.35
CA ALA A 336 -4.24 17.60 -0.96
C ALA A 336 -4.08 18.54 -2.16
N TYR A 337 -3.14 18.22 -3.07
CA TYR A 337 -2.91 18.97 -4.30
C TYR A 337 -4.17 18.98 -5.19
N LEU A 338 -4.75 17.82 -5.47
CA LEU A 338 -5.97 17.72 -6.29
C LEU A 338 -7.14 18.50 -5.70
N LEU A 339 -7.32 18.42 -4.38
CA LEU A 339 -8.38 19.17 -3.69
C LEU A 339 -8.14 20.69 -3.76
N GLN A 340 -6.88 21.13 -3.60
CA GLN A 340 -6.54 22.55 -3.72
C GLN A 340 -6.75 23.05 -5.15
N SER A 341 -6.34 22.29 -6.16
CA SER A 341 -6.55 22.66 -7.57
C SER A 341 -8.02 22.78 -7.94
N ARG A 342 -8.91 21.97 -7.34
CA ARG A 342 -10.36 22.11 -7.52
C ARG A 342 -10.89 23.42 -6.94
N ILE A 343 -10.34 23.86 -5.81
CA ILE A 343 -10.71 25.13 -5.17
C ILE A 343 -10.23 26.30 -6.02
N ASP A 344 -9.00 26.24 -6.51
CA ASP A 344 -8.43 27.35 -7.30
C ASP A 344 -9.10 27.50 -8.68
N ALA A 345 -9.76 26.46 -9.17
CA ALA A 345 -10.50 26.45 -10.44
C ALA A 345 -12.00 26.80 -10.32
N ALA A 346 -12.54 26.85 -9.10
CA ALA A 346 -13.93 27.20 -8.80
C ALA A 346 -14.07 28.68 -8.47
#